data_AF-A0A953IIC4-F1
#
_entry.id   AF-A0A953IIC4-F1
#
_cell.length_a   1.000
_cell.length_b   1.000
_cell.length_c   1.000
_cell.angle_alpha   90.00
_cell.angle_beta   90.00
_cell.angle_gamma   90.00
#
_symmetry.space_group_name_H-M   'P 1'
#
loop_
_entity.id
_entity.type
_entity.pdbx_description
1 polymer ?
#
loop_
_entity_poly.entity_id
_entity_poly.type
_entity_poly.pdbx_seq_one_letter_code
_entity_poly.pdbx_strand_id
1 'polypeptide(L)'
;LFNRFYQPDIDLDSLAVERRLHFSDPTELLLRLRWLAILRGQVGLSLAASGGVHSAGDAVKALLAGADVVQMVSLLMREGASGLARLKSGLAGWLGERGYASVDEMRGLLALDRVADPGAYERANYLRLLQGPARG
;
A
#
# COMPACT_ATOMS: atom_id res chain seq x y z
N LEU A 1 -4.51 8.37 6.33
CA LEU A 1 -3.47 9.34 5.95
C LEU A 1 -3.57 9.81 4.49
N PHE A 2 -3.93 8.95 3.52
CA PHE A 2 -3.92 9.28 2.09
C PHE A 2 -5.29 9.13 1.42
N ASN A 3 -6.27 9.90 1.90
CA ASN A 3 -7.59 9.91 1.26
C ASN A 3 -7.52 10.70 -0.06
N ARG A 4 -8.05 10.14 -1.14
CA ARG A 4 -8.17 10.82 -2.42
C ARG A 4 -9.56 11.46 -2.48
N PHE A 5 -9.61 12.78 -2.37
CA PHE A 5 -10.84 13.52 -2.65
C PHE A 5 -11.21 13.36 -4.12
N TYR A 6 -12.51 13.33 -4.43
CA TYR A 6 -12.97 13.40 -5.82
C TYR A 6 -12.40 14.66 -6.46
N GLN A 7 -11.58 14.46 -7.48
CA GLN A 7 -10.97 15.57 -8.21
C GLN A 7 -11.94 15.97 -9.32
N PRO A 8 -12.37 17.24 -9.37
CA PRO A 8 -13.10 17.73 -10.53
C PRO A 8 -12.17 17.69 -11.74
N ASP A 9 -12.70 17.22 -12.86
CA ASP A 9 -12.05 17.34 -14.17
C ASP A 9 -12.83 18.37 -15.01
N ILE A 10 -12.20 18.91 -16.04
CA ILE A 10 -12.83 19.85 -16.97
C ILE A 10 -12.97 19.15 -18.31
N ASP A 11 -14.20 18.95 -18.73
CA ASP A 11 -14.49 18.44 -20.06
C ASP A 11 -14.37 19.60 -21.07
N LEU A 12 -13.41 19.48 -21.99
CA LEU A 12 -13.06 20.54 -22.93
C LEU A 12 -14.08 20.72 -24.05
N ASP A 13 -14.92 19.71 -24.30
CA ASP A 13 -15.93 19.74 -25.35
C ASP A 13 -17.23 20.40 -24.84
N SER A 14 -17.63 20.08 -23.61
CA SER A 14 -18.83 20.62 -22.96
C SER A 14 -18.57 21.87 -22.11
N LEU A 15 -17.30 22.22 -21.87
CA LEU A 15 -16.86 23.32 -21.00
C LEU A 15 -17.48 23.24 -19.59
N ALA A 16 -17.64 22.03 -19.07
CA ALA A 16 -18.26 21.76 -17.79
C ALA A 16 -17.28 21.10 -16.81
N VAL A 17 -17.53 21.31 -15.52
CA VAL A 17 -16.85 20.57 -14.45
C VAL A 17 -17.49 19.19 -14.33
N GLU A 18 -16.74 18.15 -14.65
CA GLU A 18 -17.18 16.77 -14.52
C GLU A 18 -16.63 16.12 -13.26
N ARG A 19 -17.46 15.26 -12.66
CA ARG A 19 -17.06 14.39 -11.55
C ARG A 19 -16.78 13.00 -12.11
N ARG A 20 -15.53 12.75 -12.50
CA ARG A 20 -15.11 11.41 -12.95
C ARG A 20 -14.62 10.59 -11.77
N LEU A 21 -15.11 9.35 -11.68
CA LEU A 21 -14.53 8.37 -10.76
C LEU A 21 -13.22 7.87 -11.38
N HIS A 22 -12.11 8.24 -10.75
CA HIS A 22 -10.80 7.70 -11.09
C HIS A 22 -10.44 6.58 -10.11
N PHE A 23 -10.32 5.36 -10.62
CA PHE A 23 -9.78 4.26 -9.84
C PHE A 23 -8.33 4.54 -9.45
N SER A 24 -7.94 4.04 -8.27
CA SER A 24 -6.55 4.09 -7.85
C SER A 24 -5.65 3.23 -8.74
N ASP A 25 -4.39 3.62 -8.83
CA ASP A 25 -3.34 2.85 -9.51
C ASP A 25 -2.42 2.14 -8.50
N PRO A 26 -1.89 0.92 -8.78
CA PRO A 26 -0.97 0.24 -7.86
C PRO A 26 0.26 1.05 -7.44
N THR A 27 0.76 1.97 -8.28
CA THR A 27 1.91 2.84 -7.96
C THR A 27 1.64 3.76 -6.78
N GLU A 28 0.38 4.09 -6.51
CA GLU A 28 -0.06 4.89 -5.37
C GLU A 28 0.34 4.27 -4.02
N LEU A 29 0.51 2.94 -3.96
CA LEU A 29 0.87 2.22 -2.74
C LEU A 29 2.25 2.59 -2.22
N LEU A 30 3.22 2.91 -3.10
CA LEU A 30 4.62 3.11 -2.72
C LEU A 30 4.80 4.22 -1.69
N LEU A 31 4.14 5.37 -1.92
CA LEU A 31 4.17 6.49 -0.97
C LEU A 31 3.54 6.10 0.38
N ARG A 32 2.48 5.29 0.33
CA ARG A 32 1.75 4.86 1.52
C ARG A 32 2.58 3.91 2.37
N LEU A 33 3.27 2.94 1.74
CA LEU A 33 4.19 2.02 2.44
C LEU A 33 5.28 2.78 3.19
N ARG A 34 5.88 3.79 2.54
CA ARG A 34 6.90 4.63 3.16
C ARG A 34 6.39 5.30 4.44
N TRP A 35 5.25 5.96 4.36
CA TRP A 35 4.71 6.68 5.50
C TRP A 35 4.13 5.76 6.58
N LEU A 36 3.59 4.61 6.22
CA LEU A 36 3.21 3.58 7.19
C LEU A 36 4.42 3.13 8.01
N ALA A 37 5.54 2.83 7.34
CA ALA A 37 6.76 2.40 8.00
C ALA A 37 7.33 3.48 8.94
N ILE A 38 7.32 4.75 8.51
CA ILE A 38 7.77 5.89 9.32
C ILE A 38 6.85 6.08 10.54
N LEU A 39 5.54 6.08 10.34
CA LEU A 39 4.58 6.47 11.39
C LEU A 39 4.36 5.38 12.44
N ARG A 40 4.45 4.09 12.08
CA ARG A 40 4.13 2.97 12.97
C ARG A 40 4.85 3.04 14.32
N GLY A 41 6.12 3.43 14.34
CA GLY A 41 6.92 3.60 15.56
C GLY A 41 6.81 4.98 16.21
N GLN A 42 6.16 5.94 15.56
CA GLN A 42 6.09 7.34 16.00
C GLN A 42 4.74 7.73 16.60
N VAL A 43 3.67 6.98 16.30
CA VAL A 43 2.32 7.28 16.78
C VAL A 43 1.69 6.07 17.45
N GLY A 44 1.00 6.29 18.58
CA GLY A 44 0.20 5.27 19.26
C GLY A 44 -1.19 5.06 18.64
N LEU A 45 -1.36 5.36 17.35
CA LEU A 45 -2.65 5.33 16.65
C LEU A 45 -2.73 4.11 15.72
N SER A 46 -3.95 3.61 15.49
CA SER A 46 -4.19 2.63 14.44
C SER A 46 -4.04 3.27 13.05
N LEU A 47 -3.30 2.60 12.17
CA LEU A 47 -2.99 3.07 10.82
C LEU A 47 -3.78 2.26 9.78
N ALA A 48 -4.50 2.97 8.90
CA ALA A 48 -5.18 2.35 7.76
C ALA A 48 -4.47 2.70 6.44
N ALA A 49 -4.23 1.68 5.62
CA ALA A 49 -3.78 1.82 4.23
C ALA A 49 -4.99 1.89 3.30
N SER A 50 -5.03 2.84 2.38
CA SER A 50 -6.12 2.99 1.41
C SER A 50 -5.60 3.59 0.12
N GLY A 51 -5.91 3.00 -1.03
CA GLY A 51 -5.40 3.41 -2.35
C GLY A 51 -4.15 2.63 -2.78
N GLY A 52 -4.15 2.16 -4.02
CA GLY A 52 -3.05 1.39 -4.62
C GLY A 52 -2.96 -0.08 -4.20
N VAL A 53 -3.96 -0.62 -3.51
CA VAL A 53 -4.00 -2.05 -3.15
C VAL A 53 -4.91 -2.80 -4.11
N HIS A 54 -4.32 -3.65 -4.95
CA HIS A 54 -5.01 -4.39 -6.01
C HIS A 54 -4.76 -5.90 -5.96
N SER A 55 -3.90 -6.35 -5.05
CA SER A 55 -3.53 -7.76 -4.90
C SER A 55 -3.29 -8.14 -3.43
N ALA A 56 -3.22 -9.45 -3.16
CA ALA A 56 -2.90 -9.95 -1.83
C ALA A 56 -1.48 -9.52 -1.42
N GLY A 57 -0.53 -9.53 -2.37
CA GLY A 57 0.82 -9.04 -2.15
C GLY A 57 0.86 -7.56 -1.77
N ASP A 58 -0.03 -6.73 -2.32
CA ASP A 58 -0.13 -5.32 -1.94
C ASP A 58 -0.65 -5.13 -0.52
N ALA A 59 -1.65 -5.92 -0.13
CA ALA A 59 -2.16 -5.94 1.25
C ALA A 59 -1.07 -6.40 2.22
N VAL A 60 -0.33 -7.46 1.89
CA VAL A 60 0.81 -7.94 2.67
C VAL A 60 1.87 -6.84 2.85
N LYS A 61 2.27 -6.14 1.79
CA LYS A 61 3.23 -5.03 1.88
C LYS A 61 2.74 -3.97 2.87
N ALA A 62 1.47 -3.58 2.80
CA ALA A 62 0.89 -2.58 3.70
C ALA A 62 0.89 -3.03 5.16
N LEU A 63 0.53 -4.30 5.41
CA LEU A 63 0.55 -4.90 6.75
C LEU A 63 1.98 -4.99 7.31
N LEU A 64 2.95 -5.46 6.51
CA LEU A 64 4.37 -5.50 6.87
C LEU A 64 4.91 -4.11 7.22
N ALA A 65 4.54 -3.09 6.45
CA ALA A 65 4.95 -1.71 6.68
C ALA A 65 4.30 -1.10 7.94
N GLY A 66 3.24 -1.70 8.49
CA GLY A 66 2.65 -1.28 9.76
C GLY A 66 1.20 -0.82 9.71
N ALA A 67 0.47 -1.05 8.61
CA ALA A 67 -0.98 -0.87 8.59
C ALA A 67 -1.68 -1.89 9.49
N ASP A 68 -2.67 -1.43 10.26
CA ASP A 68 -3.60 -2.29 11.01
C ASP A 68 -4.76 -2.76 10.12
N VAL A 69 -5.20 -1.93 9.17
CA VAL A 69 -6.29 -2.24 8.24
C VAL A 69 -5.92 -1.80 6.82
N VAL A 70 -6.38 -2.56 5.82
CA VAL A 70 -6.21 -2.25 4.40
C VAL A 70 -7.57 -2.08 3.72
N GLN A 71 -7.77 -0.95 3.04
CA GLN A 71 -8.99 -0.57 2.33
C GLN A 71 -8.79 -0.68 0.82
N MET A 72 -9.74 -1.33 0.12
CA MET A 72 -9.60 -1.75 -1.29
C MET A 72 -10.82 -1.37 -2.13
N VAL A 73 -11.09 -0.06 -2.24
CA VAL A 73 -12.29 0.45 -2.92
C VAL A 73 -12.27 0.17 -4.42
N SER A 74 -11.18 0.50 -5.12
CA SER A 74 -11.07 0.34 -6.58
C SER A 74 -11.21 -1.11 -7.03
N LEU A 75 -10.62 -2.06 -6.28
CA LEU A 75 -10.74 -3.48 -6.58
C LEU A 75 -12.18 -3.98 -6.35
N LEU A 76 -12.82 -3.57 -5.25
CA LEU A 76 -14.21 -3.94 -5.00
C LEU A 76 -15.16 -3.39 -6.07
N MET A 77 -14.94 -2.16 -6.54
CA MET A 77 -15.75 -1.54 -7.59
C MET A 77 -15.56 -2.22 -8.95
N ARG A 78 -14.37 -2.74 -9.25
CA ARG A 78 -14.07 -3.40 -10.52
C ARG A 78 -14.49 -4.88 -10.55
N GLU A 79 -14.38 -5.56 -9.42
CA GLU A 79 -14.46 -7.03 -9.38
C GLU A 79 -15.54 -7.56 -8.42
N GLY A 80 -16.14 -6.69 -7.61
CA GLY A 80 -17.13 -7.08 -6.61
C GLY A 80 -16.58 -8.08 -5.59
N ALA A 81 -17.47 -8.93 -5.07
CA ALA A 81 -17.15 -9.89 -4.01
C ALA A 81 -16.10 -10.93 -4.40
N SER A 82 -15.98 -11.26 -5.70
CA SER A 82 -15.01 -12.25 -6.18
C SER A 82 -13.56 -11.77 -6.01
N GLY A 83 -13.31 -10.48 -6.24
CA GLY A 83 -12.01 -9.85 -5.97
C GLY A 83 -11.62 -9.96 -4.50
N LEU A 84 -12.56 -9.70 -3.59
CA LEU A 84 -12.31 -9.83 -2.15
C LEU A 84 -12.02 -11.28 -1.74
N ALA A 85 -12.74 -12.26 -2.31
CA ALA A 85 -12.50 -13.67 -2.05
C ALA A 85 -11.09 -14.11 -2.52
N ARG A 86 -10.67 -13.67 -3.72
CA ARG A 86 -9.32 -13.92 -4.23
C ARG A 86 -8.25 -13.33 -3.32
N LEU A 87 -8.46 -12.10 -2.86
CA LEU A 87 -7.53 -11.44 -1.94
C LEU A 87 -7.40 -12.17 -0.61
N LYS A 88 -8.54 -12.58 -0.01
CA LYS A 88 -8.55 -13.32 1.24
C LYS A 88 -7.79 -14.64 1.10
N SER A 89 -8.04 -15.38 0.01
CA SER A 89 -7.33 -16.63 -0.28
C SER A 89 -5.83 -16.40 -0.48
N GLY A 90 -5.45 -15.41 -1.28
CA GLY A 90 -4.04 -15.08 -1.52
C GLY A 90 -3.30 -14.63 -0.26
N LEU A 91 -3.96 -13.87 0.62
CA LEU A 91 -3.39 -13.47 1.91
C LEU A 91 -3.18 -14.69 2.82
N ALA A 92 -4.18 -15.56 2.94
CA ALA A 92 -4.07 -16.78 3.73
C ALA A 92 -2.97 -17.72 3.19
N GLY A 93 -2.87 -17.85 1.86
CA GLY A 93 -1.79 -18.60 1.20
C GLY A 93 -0.42 -18.04 1.55
N TRP A 94 -0.22 -16.72 1.40
CA TRP A 94 1.05 -16.07 1.70
C TRP A 94 1.46 -16.21 3.18
N LEU A 95 0.49 -16.13 4.11
CA LEU A 95 0.74 -16.37 5.53
C LEU A 95 1.20 -17.81 5.77
N GLY A 96 0.47 -18.78 5.21
CA GLY A 96 0.78 -20.21 5.36
C GLY A 96 2.14 -20.59 4.78
N GLU A 97 2.49 -20.07 3.60
CA GLU A 97 3.80 -20.28 2.97
C GLU A 97 4.98 -19.77 3.81
N ARG A 98 4.74 -18.79 4.71
CA ARG A 98 5.75 -18.20 5.58
C ARG A 98 5.64 -18.61 7.04
N GLY A 99 4.70 -19.49 7.37
CA GLY A 99 4.50 -19.99 8.72
C GLY A 99 3.91 -18.98 9.70
N TYR A 100 3.25 -17.91 9.22
CA TYR A 100 2.52 -17.00 10.08
C TYR A 100 1.13 -17.56 10.39
N ALA A 101 0.78 -17.65 11.67
CA ALA A 101 -0.55 -18.08 12.11
C ALA A 101 -1.60 -16.96 11.98
N SER A 102 -1.16 -15.70 11.97
CA SER A 102 -2.06 -14.55 11.84
C SER A 102 -1.38 -13.33 11.22
N VAL A 103 -2.20 -12.37 10.79
CA VAL A 103 -1.72 -11.05 10.35
C VAL A 103 -1.02 -10.30 11.49
N ASP A 104 -1.41 -10.52 12.75
CA ASP A 104 -0.83 -9.82 13.90
C ASP A 104 0.66 -10.14 14.08
N GLU A 105 1.09 -11.36 13.74
CA GLU A 105 2.49 -11.80 13.85
C GLU A 105 3.42 -11.10 12.84
N MET A 106 2.89 -10.70 11.69
CA MET A 106 3.67 -10.05 10.63
C MET A 106 3.53 -8.52 10.62
N ARG A 107 2.55 -7.97 11.34
CA ARG A 107 2.20 -6.55 11.25
C ARG A 107 3.36 -5.67 11.73
N GLY A 108 3.79 -4.75 10.87
CA GLY A 108 4.85 -3.80 11.18
C GLY A 108 6.23 -4.42 11.31
N LEU A 109 6.47 -5.65 10.86
CA LEU A 109 7.83 -6.23 10.85
C LEU A 109 8.81 -5.43 10.00
N LEU A 110 8.32 -4.66 9.03
CA LEU A 110 9.09 -3.75 8.20
C LEU A 110 8.80 -2.27 8.52
N ALA A 111 8.40 -1.96 9.75
CA ALA A 111 8.35 -0.58 10.21
C ALA A 111 9.78 0.01 10.34
N LEU A 112 9.92 1.32 10.21
CA LEU A 112 11.22 1.99 10.15
C LEU A 112 12.08 1.72 11.39
N ASP A 113 11.44 1.69 12.56
CA ASP A 113 12.06 1.42 13.86
C ASP A 113 12.46 -0.05 14.07
N ARG A 114 12.09 -0.94 13.12
CA ARG A 114 12.30 -2.39 13.20
C ARG A 114 13.18 -2.96 12.08
N VAL A 115 13.49 -2.19 11.04
CA VAL A 115 14.37 -2.63 9.95
C VAL A 115 15.84 -2.33 10.22
N ALA A 116 16.71 -3.27 9.81
CA ALA A 116 18.15 -3.13 9.98
C ALA A 116 18.77 -2.02 9.10
N ASP A 117 18.16 -1.72 7.95
CA ASP A 117 18.55 -0.60 7.06
C ASP A 117 17.38 0.41 6.94
N PRO A 118 17.27 1.39 7.86
CA PRO A 118 16.29 2.48 7.76
C PRO A 118 16.39 3.27 6.45
N GLY A 119 17.57 3.31 5.84
CA GLY A 119 17.83 3.97 4.55
C GLY A 119 16.99 3.40 3.40
N ALA A 120 16.49 2.16 3.52
CA ALA A 120 15.57 1.56 2.57
C ALA A 120 14.22 2.30 2.46
N TYR A 121 13.81 3.05 3.48
CA TYR A 121 12.59 3.89 3.44
C TYR A 121 12.89 5.37 3.18
N GLU A 122 14.17 5.75 3.14
CA GLU A 122 14.63 7.13 2.93
C GLU A 122 15.14 7.36 1.49
N ARG A 123 15.70 8.55 1.25
CA ARG A 123 16.32 8.93 -0.03
C ARG A 123 17.47 8.01 -0.47
N ALA A 124 18.01 7.17 0.41
CA ALA A 124 19.12 6.28 0.07
C ALA A 124 18.75 5.29 -1.05
N ASN A 125 17.49 4.87 -1.16
CA ASN A 125 17.05 4.05 -2.30
C ASN A 125 17.06 4.80 -3.64
N TYR A 126 16.69 6.09 -3.65
CA TYR A 126 16.82 6.92 -4.84
C TYR A 126 18.28 7.08 -5.27
N LEU A 127 19.19 7.29 -4.30
CA LEU A 127 20.63 7.39 -4.56
C LEU A 127 21.23 6.07 -5.05
N ARG A 128 20.84 4.93 -4.46
CA ARG A 128 21.27 3.59 -4.93
C ARG A 128 20.78 3.28 -6.34
N LEU A 129 19.56 3.67 -6.69
CA LEU A 129 19.01 3.46 -8.04
C LEU A 129 19.77 4.29 -9.10
N LEU A 130 20.19 5.51 -8.75
CA LEU A 130 20.99 6.38 -9.62
C LEU A 130 22.45 5.91 -9.76
N GLN A 131 22.98 5.16 -8.78
CA GLN A 131 24.36 4.66 -8.80
C GLN A 131 24.54 3.38 -9.64
N GLY A 132 23.45 2.77 -10.13
CA GLY A 132 23.49 1.54 -10.94
C GLY A 132 23.94 0.31 -10.15
N PRO A 133 23.73 -0.92 -10.67
CA PRO A 133 24.20 -2.12 -9.99
C PRO A 133 25.73 -2.08 -9.88
N ALA A 134 26.26 -2.27 -8.68
CA ALA A 134 27.69 -2.43 -8.46
C ALA A 134 28.17 -3.58 -9.35
N ARG A 135 29.02 -3.26 -10.33
CA ARG A 135 29.70 -4.26 -11.16
C ARG A 135 30.62 -5.06 -10.24
N GLY A 136 30.19 -6.27 -9.88
CA GLY A 136 31.03 -7.32 -9.32
C GLY A 136 31.49 -8.26 -10.43
#